data_AF-A0A534RLL7-F1
#
_entry.id   AF-A0A534RLL7-F1
#
_cell.length_a   1.000
_cell.length_b   1.000
_cell.length_c   1.000
_cell.angle_alpha   90.00
_cell.angle_beta   90.00
_cell.angle_gamma   90.00
#
_symmetry.space_group_name_H-M   'P 1'
#
loop_
_entity.id
_entity.type
_entity.pdbx_description
1 polymer ?
#
loop_
_entity_poly.entity_id
_entity_poly.type
_entity_poly.pdbx_seq_one_letter_code
_entity_poly.pdbx_strand_id
1 'polypeptide(L)'
;MDAIELIKKDHRRVEALFARFKGGGGLTGLVRRVTGSVPPRQRNSAVESICRELDVHTRIEEEILYPAARITEDADVQKLVEESLREHARVKEHVVWLRQHPAEQHPADQDVDDRMGALEQDVQHHVSEEENDMLPRLEQLLSEVVRGALGRRMQARKKELGATRAAPARATARKRRTTTARKATARKTARRARKTVARQTSRRKKAHAR
;
A
#
# COMPACT_ATOMS: atom_id res chain seq x y z
N MET A 1 13.96 -22.16 -1.39
CA MET A 1 13.44 -20.79 -1.50
C MET A 1 14.18 -19.89 -0.55
N ASP A 2 15.33 -19.43 -1.00
CA ASP A 2 16.05 -18.31 -0.39
C ASP A 2 15.47 -16.96 -0.88
N ALA A 3 16.10 -15.85 -0.49
CA ALA A 3 15.67 -14.51 -0.89
C ALA A 3 15.76 -14.27 -2.40
N ILE A 4 16.84 -14.69 -3.05
CA ILE A 4 17.08 -14.48 -4.48
C ILE A 4 16.05 -15.26 -5.30
N GLU A 5 15.83 -16.53 -4.98
CA GLU A 5 14.81 -17.37 -5.63
C GLU A 5 13.40 -16.76 -5.50
N LEU A 6 13.10 -16.12 -4.36
CA LEU A 6 11.82 -15.47 -4.13
C LEU A 6 11.63 -14.24 -5.03
N ILE A 7 12.64 -13.37 -5.11
CA ILE A 7 12.59 -12.16 -5.94
C ILE A 7 12.42 -12.51 -7.41
N LYS A 8 13.24 -13.42 -7.94
CA LYS A 8 13.10 -13.89 -9.34
C LYS A 8 11.73 -14.48 -9.62
N LYS A 9 11.14 -15.19 -8.66
CA LYS A 9 9.77 -15.72 -8.78
C LYS A 9 8.72 -14.61 -8.82
N ASP A 10 8.90 -13.54 -8.06
CA ASP A 10 8.02 -12.37 -8.10
C ASP A 10 8.14 -11.64 -9.44
N HIS A 11 9.36 -11.49 -10.00
CA HIS A 11 9.57 -10.93 -11.33
C HIS A 11 8.82 -11.70 -12.42
N ARG A 12 8.97 -13.04 -12.45
CA ARG A 12 8.26 -13.88 -13.44
C ARG A 12 6.74 -13.79 -13.28
N ARG A 13 6.24 -13.63 -12.05
CA ARG A 13 4.81 -13.45 -11.79
C ARG A 13 4.30 -12.12 -12.35
N VAL A 14 5.03 -11.03 -12.16
CA VAL A 14 4.69 -9.70 -12.69
C VAL A 14 4.74 -9.70 -14.22
N GLU A 15 5.78 -10.28 -14.82
CA GLU A 15 5.87 -10.49 -16.28
C GLU A 15 4.63 -11.20 -16.83
N ALA A 16 4.24 -12.32 -16.22
CA ALA A 16 3.08 -13.09 -16.67
C ALA A 16 1.79 -12.28 -16.58
N LEU A 17 1.68 -11.36 -15.61
CA LEU A 17 0.52 -10.48 -15.49
C LEU A 17 0.50 -9.40 -16.59
N PHE A 18 1.63 -8.80 -16.94
CA PHE A 18 1.71 -7.89 -18.10
C PHE A 18 1.36 -8.61 -19.41
N ALA A 19 1.84 -9.85 -19.59
CA ALA A 19 1.46 -10.67 -20.73
C ALA A 19 -0.05 -10.91 -20.77
N ARG A 20 -0.68 -11.21 -19.63
CA ARG A 20 -2.15 -11.35 -19.54
C ARG A 20 -2.89 -10.07 -19.87
N PHE A 21 -2.40 -8.91 -19.42
CA PHE A 21 -3.00 -7.62 -19.76
C PHE A 21 -3.00 -7.36 -21.27
N LYS A 22 -1.91 -7.70 -21.98
CA LYS A 22 -1.77 -7.57 -23.44
C LYS A 22 -2.45 -8.66 -24.26
N GLY A 23 -2.97 -9.70 -23.62
CA GLY A 23 -3.62 -10.84 -24.29
C GLY A 23 -2.66 -11.90 -24.79
N GLY A 24 -1.45 -11.92 -24.25
CA GLY A 24 -0.34 -12.83 -24.51
C GLY A 24 0.91 -12.11 -25.02
N GLY A 25 2.07 -12.76 -24.90
CA GLY A 25 3.38 -12.22 -25.24
C GLY A 25 4.10 -11.75 -23.98
N GLY A 26 5.20 -12.40 -23.62
CA GLY A 26 6.05 -12.01 -22.49
C GLY A 26 6.80 -10.70 -22.74
N LEU A 27 7.75 -10.37 -21.86
CA LEU A 27 8.54 -9.11 -21.92
C LEU A 27 9.33 -8.97 -23.24
N THR A 28 9.46 -10.06 -24.02
CA THR A 28 10.18 -10.12 -25.31
C THR A 28 9.31 -9.89 -26.55
N GLY A 29 8.00 -9.63 -26.39
CA GLY A 29 7.05 -9.53 -27.50
C GLY A 29 7.04 -8.16 -28.19
N LEU A 30 7.93 -7.97 -29.18
CA LEU A 30 8.03 -6.80 -30.09
C LEU A 30 6.79 -6.51 -30.97
N VAL A 31 5.65 -7.16 -30.72
CA VAL A 31 4.41 -6.90 -31.42
C VAL A 31 3.41 -6.37 -30.41
N ARG A 32 3.12 -5.06 -30.50
CA ARG A 32 1.98 -4.40 -29.86
C ARG A 32 0.72 -5.15 -30.31
N ARG A 33 0.37 -6.23 -29.62
CA ARG A 33 -0.92 -6.88 -29.79
C ARG A 33 -1.94 -5.81 -29.43
N VAL A 34 -2.88 -5.58 -30.34
CA VAL A 34 -4.02 -4.70 -30.10
C VAL A 34 -4.62 -5.13 -28.76
N THR A 35 -4.52 -4.28 -27.75
CA THR A 35 -5.06 -4.46 -26.38
C THR A 35 -6.55 -4.80 -26.41
N GLY A 36 -7.22 -4.58 -27.55
CA GLY A 36 -8.59 -4.96 -27.87
C GLY A 36 -8.89 -6.45 -28.07
N SER A 37 -7.94 -7.39 -27.92
CA SER A 37 -8.25 -8.83 -27.95
C SER A 37 -8.60 -9.43 -26.58
N VAL A 38 -8.38 -8.71 -25.48
CA VAL A 38 -8.64 -9.19 -24.11
C VAL A 38 -9.95 -8.60 -23.58
N PRO A 39 -10.86 -9.41 -22.98
CA PRO A 39 -12.07 -8.89 -22.37
C PRO A 39 -11.77 -7.83 -21.29
N PRO A 40 -12.52 -6.70 -21.23
CA PRO A 40 -12.24 -5.61 -20.29
C PRO A 40 -12.10 -6.07 -18.83
N ARG A 41 -12.98 -6.96 -18.36
CA ARG A 41 -12.90 -7.54 -17.00
C ARG A 41 -11.58 -8.26 -16.72
N GLN A 42 -11.03 -8.95 -17.71
CA GLN A 42 -9.75 -9.64 -17.57
C GLN A 42 -8.58 -8.65 -17.56
N ARG A 43 -8.65 -7.58 -18.38
CA ARG A 43 -7.66 -6.48 -18.33
C ARG A 43 -7.66 -5.81 -16.96
N ASN A 44 -8.83 -5.48 -16.42
CA ASN A 44 -8.96 -4.83 -15.12
C ASN A 44 -8.42 -5.71 -13.98
N SER A 45 -8.78 -6.99 -13.99
CA SER A 45 -8.23 -7.96 -13.03
C SER A 45 -6.70 -8.08 -13.13
N ALA A 46 -6.14 -7.98 -14.35
CA ALA A 46 -4.68 -7.96 -14.55
C ALA A 46 -4.06 -6.69 -13.97
N VAL A 47 -4.60 -5.50 -14.25
CA VAL A 47 -4.13 -4.23 -13.69
C VAL A 47 -4.13 -4.25 -12.16
N GLU A 48 -5.23 -4.70 -11.55
CA GLU A 48 -5.32 -4.84 -10.09
C GLU A 48 -4.28 -5.79 -9.52
N SER A 49 -4.06 -6.92 -10.20
CA SER A 49 -3.07 -7.92 -9.80
C SER A 49 -1.65 -7.36 -9.91
N ILE A 50 -1.32 -6.67 -11.00
CA ILE A 50 0.00 -6.03 -11.22
C ILE A 50 0.26 -5.02 -10.12
N CYS A 51 -0.70 -4.10 -9.91
CA CYS A 51 -0.61 -3.10 -8.85
C CYS A 51 -0.42 -3.72 -7.48
N ARG A 52 -1.07 -4.87 -7.21
CA ARG A 52 -0.93 -5.57 -5.94
C ARG A 52 0.43 -6.22 -5.78
N GLU A 53 0.92 -6.93 -6.80
CA GLU A 53 2.20 -7.64 -6.72
C GLU A 53 3.36 -6.64 -6.63
N LEU A 54 3.35 -5.57 -7.42
CA LEU A 54 4.38 -4.52 -7.36
C LEU A 54 4.45 -3.83 -5.99
N ASP A 55 3.31 -3.54 -5.36
CA ASP A 55 3.27 -3.00 -4.00
C ASP A 55 3.91 -3.92 -2.96
N VAL A 56 3.68 -5.24 -3.12
CA VAL A 56 4.19 -6.22 -2.17
C VAL A 56 5.69 -6.43 -2.39
N HIS A 57 6.09 -6.56 -3.65
CA HIS A 57 7.45 -6.80 -4.11
C HIS A 57 8.39 -5.66 -3.69
N THR A 58 8.12 -4.43 -4.14
CA THR A 58 8.92 -3.25 -3.78
C THR A 58 9.04 -3.07 -2.27
N ARG A 59 7.98 -3.41 -1.53
CA ARG A 59 7.98 -3.30 -0.06
C ARG A 59 8.84 -4.35 0.63
N ILE A 60 8.85 -5.60 0.17
CA ILE A 60 9.73 -6.62 0.76
C ILE A 60 11.20 -6.36 0.43
N GLU A 61 11.50 -5.79 -0.73
CA GLU A 61 12.86 -5.38 -1.08
C GLU A 61 13.33 -4.24 -0.19
N GLU A 62 12.55 -3.16 -0.12
CA GLU A 62 12.89 -1.97 0.66
C GLU A 62 12.96 -2.23 2.17
N GLU A 63 12.07 -3.06 2.72
CA GLU A 63 12.04 -3.33 4.16
C GLU A 63 13.05 -4.41 4.58
N ILE A 64 13.52 -5.27 3.66
CA ILE A 64 14.28 -6.48 4.03
C ILE A 64 15.51 -6.71 3.16
N LEU A 65 15.36 -6.79 1.83
CA LEU A 65 16.47 -7.14 0.94
C LEU A 65 17.50 -6.02 0.86
N TYR A 66 17.09 -4.80 0.55
CA TYR A 66 17.99 -3.66 0.38
C TYR A 66 18.73 -3.29 1.67
N PRO A 67 18.12 -3.31 2.87
CA PRO A 67 18.87 -3.18 4.11
C PRO A 67 19.97 -4.24 4.27
N ALA A 68 19.70 -5.50 3.88
CA ALA A 68 20.70 -6.56 3.93
C ALA A 68 21.78 -6.39 2.86
N ALA A 69 21.40 -5.95 1.66
CA ALA A 69 22.32 -5.62 0.57
C ALA A 69 23.27 -4.48 0.99
N ARG A 70 22.77 -3.45 1.67
CA ARG A 70 23.62 -2.34 2.14
C ARG A 70 24.63 -2.75 3.22
N ILE A 71 24.39 -3.83 3.96
CA ILE A 71 25.32 -4.34 4.98
C ILE A 71 26.56 -4.99 4.33
N THR A 72 26.53 -5.35 3.05
CA THR A 72 27.71 -5.92 2.38
C THR A 72 28.81 -4.89 2.12
N GLU A 73 28.50 -3.59 2.22
CA GLU A 73 29.40 -2.46 1.94
C GLU A 73 30.02 -2.48 0.53
N ASP A 74 29.48 -3.29 -0.38
CA ASP A 74 29.93 -3.37 -1.77
C ASP A 74 29.44 -2.15 -2.57
N ALA A 75 30.38 -1.41 -3.16
CA ALA A 75 30.09 -0.13 -3.81
C ALA A 75 29.10 -0.24 -4.98
N ASP A 76 29.20 -1.31 -5.78
CA ASP A 76 28.31 -1.51 -6.93
C ASP A 76 26.90 -1.86 -6.45
N VAL A 77 26.78 -2.73 -5.44
CA VAL A 77 25.50 -3.05 -4.80
C VAL A 77 24.84 -1.81 -4.20
N GLN A 78 25.60 -0.94 -3.52
CA GLN A 78 25.04 0.30 -2.95
C GLN A 78 24.43 1.20 -4.03
N LYS A 79 25.12 1.32 -5.17
CA LYS A 79 24.69 2.13 -6.29
C LYS A 79 23.43 1.58 -6.93
N LEU A 80 23.40 0.27 -7.18
CA LEU A 80 22.22 -0.43 -7.70
C LEU A 80 21.02 -0.28 -6.75
N VAL A 81 21.22 -0.38 -5.43
CA VAL A 81 20.13 -0.16 -4.45
C VAL A 81 19.57 1.27 -4.54
N GLU A 82 20.42 2.28 -4.74
CA GLU A 82 19.94 3.65 -4.92
C GLU A 82 19.17 3.86 -6.23
N GLU A 83 19.62 3.24 -7.31
CA GLU A 83 18.94 3.25 -8.61
C GLU A 83 17.58 2.56 -8.51
N SER A 84 17.54 1.35 -7.95
CA SER A 84 16.31 0.60 -7.67
C SER A 84 15.31 1.38 -6.82
N LEU A 85 15.76 2.11 -5.79
CA LEU A 85 14.87 2.95 -4.99
C LEU A 85 14.23 4.11 -5.78
N ARG A 86 14.96 4.69 -6.74
CA ARG A 86 14.42 5.75 -7.63
C ARG A 86 13.42 5.16 -8.61
N GLU A 87 13.69 3.96 -9.12
CA GLU A 87 12.77 3.20 -9.98
C GLU A 87 11.49 2.80 -9.24
N HIS A 88 11.62 2.29 -8.01
CA HIS A 88 10.49 1.96 -7.16
C HIS A 88 9.58 3.16 -6.92
N ALA A 89 10.13 4.35 -6.76
CA ALA A 89 9.33 5.57 -6.64
C ALA A 89 8.47 5.80 -7.89
N ARG A 90 9.05 5.68 -9.09
CA ARG A 90 8.30 5.79 -10.37
C ARG A 90 7.24 4.69 -10.49
N VAL A 91 7.61 3.43 -10.22
CA VAL A 91 6.68 2.29 -10.22
C VAL A 91 5.48 2.54 -9.29
N LYS A 92 5.73 3.06 -8.07
CA LYS A 92 4.66 3.40 -7.12
C LYS A 92 3.76 4.53 -7.62
N GLU A 93 4.30 5.53 -8.31
CA GLU A 93 3.50 6.60 -8.95
C GLU A 93 2.59 6.04 -10.05
N HIS A 94 3.08 5.09 -10.86
CA HIS A 94 2.24 4.37 -11.83
C HIS A 94 1.12 3.60 -11.13
N VAL A 95 1.44 2.85 -10.08
CA VAL A 95 0.47 2.06 -9.31
C VAL A 95 -0.61 2.93 -8.66
N VAL A 96 -0.26 4.07 -8.08
CA VAL A 96 -1.23 5.02 -7.50
C VAL A 96 -2.17 5.54 -8.58
N TRP A 97 -1.63 5.97 -9.72
CA TRP A 97 -2.44 6.49 -10.83
C TRP A 97 -3.40 5.42 -11.36
N LEU A 98 -2.92 4.20 -11.62
CA LEU A 98 -3.74 3.10 -12.17
C LEU A 98 -4.89 2.70 -11.24
N ARG A 99 -4.70 2.81 -9.92
CA ARG A 99 -5.78 2.55 -8.94
C ARG A 99 -6.85 3.62 -8.92
N GLN A 100 -6.51 4.85 -9.28
CA GLN A 100 -7.44 5.97 -9.36
C GLN A 100 -8.20 5.99 -10.69
N HIS A 101 -7.71 5.27 -11.70
CA HIS A 101 -8.26 5.24 -13.06
C HIS A 101 -8.57 3.78 -13.47
N PRO A 102 -9.52 3.10 -12.81
CA PRO A 102 -9.87 1.72 -13.15
C PRO A 102 -10.48 1.66 -14.55
N ALA A 103 -9.94 0.78 -15.40
CA ALA A 103 -10.37 0.67 -16.80
C ALA A 103 -11.82 0.16 -17.00
N GLU A 104 -12.55 -0.22 -15.94
CA GLU A 104 -14.01 -0.42 -15.99
C GLU A 104 -14.78 0.87 -16.29
N GLN A 105 -14.27 2.00 -15.81
CA GLN A 105 -14.89 3.31 -15.98
C GLN A 105 -14.58 3.90 -17.36
N HIS A 106 -13.61 3.33 -18.06
CA HIS A 106 -13.11 3.83 -19.33
C HIS A 106 -12.72 2.69 -20.30
N PRO A 107 -13.70 2.08 -21.00
CA PRO A 107 -13.49 0.87 -21.79
C PRO A 107 -12.56 1.03 -23.00
N ALA A 108 -12.10 2.25 -23.31
CA ALA A 108 -11.26 2.59 -24.45
C ALA A 108 -10.16 3.63 -24.11
N ASP A 109 -9.69 3.68 -22.86
CA ASP A 109 -8.69 4.68 -22.45
C ASP A 109 -7.28 4.32 -22.93
N GLN A 110 -6.84 5.07 -23.93
CA GLN A 110 -5.45 5.13 -24.39
C GLN A 110 -4.50 5.48 -23.22
N ASP A 111 -4.97 6.26 -22.24
CA ASP A 111 -4.21 6.64 -21.05
C ASP A 111 -3.82 5.44 -20.17
N VAL A 112 -4.70 4.45 -19.98
CA VAL A 112 -4.39 3.24 -19.19
C VAL A 112 -3.40 2.36 -19.94
N ASP A 113 -3.57 2.18 -21.25
CA ASP A 113 -2.65 1.39 -22.07
C ASP A 113 -1.26 2.00 -22.11
N ASP A 114 -1.16 3.31 -22.32
CA ASP A 114 0.11 4.02 -22.36
C ASP A 114 0.78 4.02 -20.96
N ARG A 115 0.01 4.20 -19.88
CA ARG A 115 0.51 4.10 -18.50
C ARG A 115 1.01 2.69 -18.18
N MET A 116 0.30 1.65 -18.63
CA MET A 116 0.70 0.25 -18.45
C MET A 116 1.95 -0.08 -19.26
N GLY A 117 2.08 0.46 -20.47
CA GLY A 117 3.28 0.31 -21.29
C GLY A 117 4.51 0.96 -20.65
N ALA A 118 4.38 2.19 -20.14
CA ALA A 118 5.45 2.87 -19.42
C ALA A 118 5.84 2.13 -18.12
N LEU A 119 4.84 1.68 -17.34
CA LEU A 119 5.08 0.88 -16.14
C LEU A 119 5.80 -0.44 -16.47
N GLU A 120 5.42 -1.12 -17.56
CA GLU A 120 6.09 -2.34 -18.00
C GLU A 120 7.57 -2.08 -18.33
N GLN A 121 7.87 -0.99 -19.03
CA GLN A 121 9.26 -0.61 -19.36
C GLN A 121 10.10 -0.33 -18.11
N ASP A 122 9.56 0.45 -17.16
CA ASP A 122 10.24 0.73 -15.88
C ASP A 122 10.51 -0.57 -15.11
N VAL A 123 9.53 -1.46 -15.03
CA VAL A 123 9.69 -2.77 -14.37
C VAL A 123 10.69 -3.66 -15.11
N GLN A 124 10.69 -3.66 -16.45
CA GLN A 124 11.66 -4.44 -17.25
C GLN A 124 13.09 -4.00 -16.99
N HIS A 125 13.33 -2.68 -16.95
CA HIS A 125 14.64 -2.14 -16.69
C HIS A 125 15.12 -2.53 -15.29
N HIS A 126 14.28 -2.29 -14.28
CA HIS A 126 14.53 -2.67 -12.89
C HIS A 126 14.89 -4.15 -12.72
N VAL A 127 14.03 -5.04 -13.26
CA VAL A 127 14.24 -6.49 -13.21
C VAL A 127 15.54 -6.91 -13.90
N SER A 128 15.91 -6.24 -14.99
CA SER A 128 17.15 -6.51 -15.71
C SER A 128 18.38 -6.18 -14.87
N GLU A 129 18.41 -5.02 -14.22
CA GLU A 129 19.54 -4.62 -13.36
C GLU A 129 19.64 -5.52 -12.12
N GLU A 130 18.51 -5.86 -11.50
CA GLU A 130 18.53 -6.77 -10.36
C GLU A 130 18.99 -8.17 -10.74
N GLU A 131 18.41 -8.79 -11.78
CA GLU A 131 18.71 -10.20 -12.10
C GLU A 131 20.08 -10.40 -12.72
N ASN A 132 20.64 -9.40 -13.42
CA ASN A 132 21.93 -9.53 -14.09
C ASN A 132 23.10 -8.98 -13.25
N ASP A 133 22.85 -7.99 -12.38
CA ASP A 133 23.93 -7.31 -11.66
C ASP A 133 23.79 -7.47 -10.14
N MET A 134 22.69 -7.02 -9.54
CA MET A 134 22.57 -6.99 -8.06
C MET A 134 22.48 -8.39 -7.44
N LEU A 135 21.55 -9.23 -7.91
CA LEU A 135 21.28 -10.54 -7.31
C LEU A 135 22.46 -11.50 -7.46
N PRO A 136 23.15 -11.62 -8.61
CA PRO A 136 24.37 -12.42 -8.70
C PRO A 136 25.47 -11.94 -7.75
N ARG A 137 25.60 -10.62 -7.56
CA ARG A 137 26.57 -10.06 -6.62
C ARG A 137 26.19 -10.38 -5.17
N LEU A 138 24.92 -10.27 -4.80
CA LEU A 138 24.42 -10.69 -3.49
C LEU A 138 24.58 -12.20 -3.26
N GLU A 139 24.49 -13.01 -4.30
CA GLU A 139 24.76 -14.45 -4.21
C GLU A 139 26.21 -14.75 -3.82
N GLN A 140 27.16 -13.95 -4.28
CA GLN A 140 28.57 -14.06 -3.93
C GLN A 140 28.87 -13.52 -2.52
N LEU A 141 28.21 -12.43 -2.14
CA LEU A 141 28.49 -11.71 -0.89
C LEU A 141 27.75 -12.28 0.33
N LEU A 142 26.57 -12.87 0.15
CA LEU A 142 25.74 -13.39 1.22
C LEU A 142 25.78 -14.92 1.23
N SER A 143 26.13 -15.51 2.38
CA SER A 143 26.11 -16.97 2.53
C SER A 143 24.68 -17.52 2.39
N GLU A 144 24.58 -18.76 1.92
CA GLU A 144 23.30 -19.47 1.75
C GLU A 144 22.44 -19.45 3.03
N VAL A 145 23.07 -19.54 4.20
CA VAL A 145 22.39 -19.47 5.50
C VAL A 145 21.69 -18.11 5.69
N VAL A 146 22.37 -17.00 5.40
CA VAL A 146 21.73 -15.67 5.55
C VAL A 146 20.72 -15.42 4.44
N ARG A 147 20.99 -15.83 3.19
CA ARG A 147 20.00 -15.74 2.09
C ARG A 147 18.72 -16.53 2.42
N GLY A 148 18.86 -17.72 3.00
CA GLY A 148 17.74 -18.53 3.46
C GLY A 148 16.96 -17.87 4.60
N ALA A 149 17.65 -17.22 5.54
CA ALA A 149 17.00 -16.47 6.62
C ALA A 149 16.24 -15.24 6.09
N LEU A 150 16.83 -14.50 5.15
CA LEU A 150 16.17 -13.38 4.46
C LEU A 150 14.93 -13.87 3.69
N GLY A 151 15.04 -14.96 2.94
CA GLY A 151 13.92 -15.56 2.22
C GLY A 151 12.74 -15.89 3.14
N ARG A 152 13.00 -16.48 4.31
CA ARG A 152 11.95 -16.75 5.32
C ARG A 152 11.29 -15.46 5.83
N ARG A 153 12.06 -14.42 6.13
CA ARG A 153 11.54 -13.12 6.58
C ARG A 153 10.68 -12.47 5.49
N MET A 154 11.15 -12.47 4.24
CA MET A 154 10.42 -11.91 3.10
C MET A 154 9.12 -12.67 2.84
N GLN A 155 9.13 -14.01 2.90
CA GLN A 155 7.90 -14.80 2.79
C GLN A 155 6.88 -14.49 3.88
N ALA A 156 7.33 -14.39 5.13
CA ALA A 156 6.46 -14.02 6.25
C ALA A 156 5.85 -12.64 6.01
N ARG A 157 6.68 -11.67 5.61
CA ARG A 157 6.23 -10.31 5.32
C ARG A 157 5.24 -10.24 4.15
N LYS A 158 5.52 -10.96 3.07
CA LYS A 158 4.62 -11.09 1.91
C LYS A 158 3.26 -11.67 2.32
N LYS A 159 3.23 -12.67 3.21
CA LYS A 159 1.98 -13.22 3.75
C LYS A 159 1.20 -12.18 4.57
N GLU A 160 1.86 -11.42 5.43
CA GLU A 160 1.23 -10.34 6.20
C GLU A 160 0.62 -9.27 5.29
N LEU A 161 1.36 -8.81 4.28
CA LEU A 161 0.89 -7.82 3.32
C LEU A 161 -0.30 -8.33 2.50
N GLY A 162 -0.28 -9.63 2.14
CA GLY A 162 -1.39 -10.29 1.46
C GLY A 162 -2.64 -10.47 2.34
N ALA A 163 -2.46 -10.80 3.62
CA ALA A 163 -3.56 -10.98 4.58
C ALA A 163 -4.21 -9.65 5.00
N THR A 164 -3.40 -8.60 5.20
CA THR A 164 -3.87 -7.28 5.63
C THR A 164 -4.79 -6.62 4.60
N ARG A 165 -4.63 -6.93 3.31
CA ARG A 165 -5.46 -6.41 2.22
C ARG A 165 -6.69 -7.26 1.90
N ALA A 166 -6.73 -8.51 2.35
CA ALA A 166 -7.90 -9.40 2.20
C ALA A 166 -8.96 -9.20 3.29
N ALA A 167 -8.59 -8.60 4.42
CA ALA A 167 -9.58 -8.12 5.37
C ALA A 167 -10.34 -6.94 4.75
N PRO A 168 -11.69 -6.97 4.68
CA PRO A 168 -12.43 -5.82 4.21
C PRO A 168 -12.05 -4.63 5.08
N ALA A 169 -11.83 -3.47 4.45
CA ALA A 169 -11.64 -2.21 5.15
C ALA A 169 -12.85 -1.99 6.07
N ARG A 170 -12.74 -2.47 7.31
CA ARG A 170 -13.71 -2.20 8.36
C ARG A 170 -13.50 -0.74 8.68
N ALA A 171 -14.25 0.10 7.98
CA ALA A 171 -14.35 1.52 8.23
C ALA A 171 -14.46 1.70 9.74
N THR A 172 -13.37 2.19 10.35
CA THR A 172 -13.43 2.65 11.72
C THR A 172 -14.23 3.95 11.67
N ALA A 173 -15.55 3.81 11.69
CA ALA A 173 -16.48 4.87 11.98
C ALA A 173 -16.24 5.31 13.44
N ARG A 174 -15.13 6.00 13.67
CA ARG A 174 -14.91 6.75 14.89
C ARG A 174 -15.80 7.98 14.79
N LYS A 175 -17.02 7.84 15.28
CA LYS A 175 -18.02 8.89 15.48
C LYS A 175 -17.34 10.12 16.12
N ARG A 176 -16.93 11.09 15.29
CA ARG A 176 -16.53 12.43 15.76
C ARG A 176 -17.81 13.09 16.28
N ARG A 177 -18.04 13.04 17.60
CA ARG A 177 -18.97 13.95 18.27
C ARG A 177 -18.38 15.34 18.12
N THR A 178 -19.01 16.15 17.27
CA THR A 178 -18.77 17.59 17.17
C THR A 178 -19.16 18.24 18.50
N THR A 179 -18.16 18.76 19.21
CA THR A 179 -18.36 19.65 20.37
C THR A 179 -18.51 21.08 19.85
N THR A 180 -19.69 21.41 19.35
CA THR A 180 -20.08 22.79 19.01
C THR A 180 -21.54 23.03 19.36
N ALA A 181 -21.84 23.19 20.65
CA ALA A 181 -23.01 23.92 21.15
C ALA A 181 -22.94 24.04 22.69
N ARG A 182 -21.89 24.69 23.18
CA ARG A 182 -21.75 25.05 24.60
C ARG A 182 -22.02 26.54 24.76
N LYS A 183 -23.25 26.99 24.46
CA LYS A 183 -23.80 28.30 24.90
C LYS A 183 -25.26 28.46 24.50
N ALA A 184 -26.17 27.79 25.19
CA ALA A 184 -27.55 28.26 25.39
C ALA A 184 -28.21 27.38 26.45
N THR A 185 -28.99 27.99 27.32
CA THR A 185 -29.85 27.34 28.34
C THR A 185 -29.19 26.75 29.59
N ALA A 186 -28.07 27.32 30.05
CA ALA A 186 -27.72 27.37 31.48
C ALA A 186 -28.59 28.40 32.25
N ARG A 187 -29.87 28.53 31.87
CA ARG A 187 -30.78 29.58 32.33
C ARG A 187 -32.20 29.03 32.52
N LYS A 188 -32.33 27.86 33.17
CA LYS A 188 -33.65 27.39 33.65
C LYS A 188 -33.64 26.49 34.89
N THR A 189 -32.49 25.99 35.35
CA THR A 189 -32.39 25.15 36.56
C THR A 189 -31.87 25.88 37.81
N ALA A 190 -31.30 27.08 37.68
CA ALA A 190 -30.90 27.92 38.83
C ALA A 190 -32.03 28.76 39.45
N ARG A 191 -33.26 28.74 38.87
CA ARG A 191 -34.41 29.53 39.38
C ARG A 191 -35.40 28.74 40.23
N ARG A 192 -35.26 27.42 40.36
CA ARG A 192 -36.16 26.58 41.17
C ARG A 192 -35.58 26.18 42.53
N ALA A 193 -34.25 26.17 42.68
CA ALA A 193 -33.58 25.93 43.97
C ALA A 193 -33.57 27.14 44.91
N ARG A 194 -33.88 28.36 44.44
CA ARG A 194 -34.02 29.56 45.30
C ARG A 194 -35.42 29.75 45.89
N LYS A 195 -36.41 28.93 45.52
CA LYS A 195 -37.80 29.04 46.02
C LYS A 195 -38.18 28.06 47.14
N THR A 196 -37.32 27.10 47.46
CA THR A 196 -37.53 26.14 48.57
C THR A 196 -36.82 26.55 49.87
N VAL A 197 -35.73 27.31 49.81
CA VAL A 197 -35.00 27.76 51.01
C VAL A 197 -35.63 29.00 51.67
N ALA A 198 -36.35 29.84 50.91
CA ALA A 198 -37.03 31.04 51.43
C ALA A 198 -38.36 30.75 52.18
N ARG A 199 -38.84 29.50 52.18
CA ARG A 199 -40.09 29.09 52.88
C ARG A 199 -39.83 28.37 54.21
N GLN A 200 -38.57 28.05 54.51
CA GLN A 200 -38.15 27.47 55.81
C GLN A 200 -37.60 28.52 56.80
N THR A 201 -37.21 29.70 56.34
CA THR A 201 -36.68 30.78 57.20
C THR A 201 -37.74 31.76 57.72
N SER A 202 -38.96 31.77 57.16
CA SER A 202 -40.08 32.58 57.69
C SER A 202 -40.92 31.88 58.77
N ARG A 203 -40.76 30.55 58.95
CA ARG A 203 -41.41 29.79 60.04
C ARG A 203 -40.59 29.73 61.34
N ARG A 204 -39.30 30.07 61.31
CA ARG A 204 -38.43 30.13 62.51
C ARG A 204 -38.37 31.50 63.20
N LYS A 205 -38.87 32.58 62.58
CA LYS A 205 -38.97 33.92 63.21
C LYS A 205 -40.29 34.22 63.92
N LYS A 206 -41.28 33.30 63.88
CA LYS A 206 -42.56 33.44 64.62
C LYS A 206 -42.62 32.63 65.94
N ALA A 207 -41.49 32.07 66.38
CA ALA A 207 -41.40 31.29 67.63
C ALA A 207 -40.62 31.99 68.77
N HIS A 208 -40.14 33.22 68.57
CA HIS A 208 -39.44 34.02 69.59
C HIS A 208 -39.81 35.52 69.50
N ALA A 209 -41.10 35.82 69.57
CA ALA A 209 -41.61 37.13 69.94
C ALA A 209 -42.86 36.90 70.80
N ARG A 210 -42.63 36.88 72.11
CA ARG A 210 -43.58 37.34 73.11
C ARG A 210 -43.46 38.85 73.18
#